data_AF-A0A377W6Q8-F1
#
_entry.id   AF-A0A377W6Q8-F1
#
_cell.length_a   1.000
_cell.length_b   1.000
_cell.length_c   1.000
_cell.angle_alpha   90.00
_cell.angle_beta   90.00
_cell.angle_gamma   90.00
#
_symmetry.space_group_name_H-M   'P 1'
#
loop_
_entity.id
_entity.type
_entity.pdbx_description
1 polymer ?
#
loop_
_entity_poly.entity_id
_entity_poly.type
_entity_poly.pdbx_seq_one_letter_code
_entity_poly.pdbx_strand_id
1 'polypeptide(L)'
;MISLLDPRHVLVFGENCLFQEVLDRFGIKNAWHGEAAFWGSVSVGIDRLAAFNEADVICFDHGNERDMAQLLATPLWQAMPFVRAGRFQRVPAVWFYGATLSAMHFARVLADAQGSPA
;
A
#
# COMPACT_ATOMS: atom_id res chain seq x y z
N MET A 1 3.40 -0.17 -0.39
CA MET A 1 2.11 -0.90 -0.41
C MET A 1 1.49 -0.82 0.98
N ILE A 2 0.20 -0.52 1.09
CA ILE A 2 -0.48 -0.35 2.39
C ILE A 2 -1.89 -0.96 2.40
N SER A 3 -2.47 -1.12 3.59
CA SER A 3 -3.90 -1.35 3.81
C SER A 3 -4.36 -0.47 4.97
N LEU A 4 -5.49 0.22 4.84
CA LEU A 4 -6.05 0.99 5.96
C LEU A 4 -6.49 0.03 7.08
N LEU A 5 -6.26 0.39 8.34
CA LEU A 5 -6.82 -0.31 9.49
C LEU A 5 -7.94 0.50 10.13
N ASP A 6 -7.69 1.79 10.29
CA ASP A 6 -8.64 2.82 10.74
C ASP A 6 -8.16 4.19 10.22
N PRO A 7 -8.93 5.29 10.38
CA PRO A 7 -8.54 6.61 9.86
C PRO A 7 -7.23 7.22 10.42
N ARG A 8 -6.52 6.53 11.31
CA ARG A 8 -5.25 6.96 11.93
C ARG A 8 -4.11 5.97 11.72
N HIS A 9 -4.41 4.72 11.41
CA HIS A 9 -3.42 3.65 11.25
C HIS A 9 -3.54 2.94 9.91
N VAL A 10 -2.37 2.64 9.35
CA VAL A 10 -2.24 1.79 8.16
C VAL A 10 -1.36 0.59 8.50
N LEU A 11 -1.63 -0.51 7.83
CA LEU A 11 -0.72 -1.63 7.71
C LEU A 11 0.21 -1.34 6.52
N VAL A 12 1.52 -1.41 6.75
CA VAL A 12 2.54 -1.27 5.69
C VAL A 12 3.25 -2.60 5.51
N PHE A 13 3.54 -2.96 4.27
CA PHE A 13 4.19 -4.23 3.91
C PHE A 13 5.68 -4.03 3.63
N GLY A 14 6.53 -4.69 4.42
CA GLY A 14 7.99 -4.61 4.33
C GLY A 14 8.62 -5.69 3.45
N GLU A 15 9.95 -5.82 3.54
CA GLU A 15 10.74 -6.70 2.67
C GLU A 15 10.50 -8.20 2.88
N ASN A 16 10.03 -8.63 4.05
CA ASN A 16 9.69 -10.03 4.32
C ASN A 16 8.21 -10.36 4.06
N CYS A 17 7.47 -9.51 3.34
CA CYS A 17 6.07 -9.78 2.99
C CYS A 17 5.94 -10.74 1.79
N LEU A 18 4.75 -11.33 1.64
CA LEU A 18 4.40 -12.21 0.52
C LEU A 18 4.65 -11.55 -0.86
N PHE A 19 4.53 -10.22 -0.93
CA PHE A 19 4.61 -9.48 -2.18
C PHE A 19 6.05 -9.18 -2.61
N GLN A 20 7.04 -9.28 -1.72
CA GLN A 20 8.41 -8.86 -2.02
C GLN A 20 9.01 -9.64 -3.20
N GLU A 21 8.85 -10.96 -3.23
CA GLU A 21 9.39 -11.77 -4.32
C GLU A 21 8.77 -11.40 -5.68
N VAL A 22 7.50 -10.97 -5.68
CA VAL A 22 6.85 -10.48 -6.90
C VAL A 22 7.47 -9.14 -7.32
N LEU A 23 7.66 -8.20 -6.40
CA LEU A 23 8.32 -6.91 -6.68
C LEU A 23 9.72 -7.09 -7.25
N ASP A 24 10.52 -7.98 -6.65
CA ASP A 24 11.89 -8.27 -7.07
C ASP A 24 11.93 -8.79 -8.51
N ARG A 25 11.00 -9.69 -8.88
CA ARG A 25 10.88 -10.22 -10.25
C ARG A 25 10.51 -9.15 -11.29
N PHE A 26 9.76 -8.13 -10.89
CA PHE A 26 9.39 -7.01 -11.76
C PHE A 26 10.36 -5.82 -11.67
N GLY A 27 11.43 -5.91 -10.86
CA GLY A 27 12.40 -4.84 -10.68
C GLY A 27 11.85 -3.61 -9.94
N ILE A 28 10.78 -3.79 -9.17
CA ILE A 28 10.12 -2.71 -8.42
C ILE A 28 10.72 -2.65 -7.02
N LYS A 29 11.18 -1.46 -6.60
CA LYS A 29 11.72 -1.27 -5.26
C LYS A 29 10.58 -1.10 -4.26
N ASN A 30 10.61 -1.89 -3.18
CA ASN A 30 9.75 -1.63 -2.04
C ASN A 30 10.22 -0.35 -1.33
N ALA A 31 9.32 0.62 -1.14
CA ALA A 31 9.65 1.88 -0.48
C ALA A 31 9.83 1.72 1.05
N TRP A 32 9.27 0.68 1.66
CA TRP A 32 9.34 0.48 3.11
C TRP A 32 10.54 -0.39 3.50
N HIS A 33 11.54 0.26 4.12
CA HIS A 33 12.73 -0.40 4.68
C HIS A 33 12.76 -0.38 6.23
N GLY A 34 11.65 0.01 6.86
CA GLY A 34 11.52 -0.02 8.33
C GLY A 34 11.35 -1.44 8.86
N GLU A 35 11.28 -1.58 10.20
CA GLU A 35 10.96 -2.86 10.82
C GLU A 35 9.64 -3.43 10.27
N ALA A 36 9.62 -4.74 10.08
CA ALA A 36 8.44 -5.51 9.73
C ALA A 36 8.34 -6.71 10.69
N ALA A 37 7.12 -7.04 11.10
CA ALA A 37 6.89 -8.19 11.97
C ALA A 37 7.09 -9.51 11.22
N PHE A 38 6.92 -10.64 11.92
CA PHE A 38 7.00 -11.99 11.35
C PHE A 38 6.19 -12.16 10.06
N TRP A 39 4.99 -11.57 9.98
CA TRP A 39 4.08 -11.65 8.83
C TRP A 39 4.42 -10.66 7.69
N GLY A 40 5.55 -9.95 7.78
CA GLY A 40 5.99 -9.02 6.76
C GLY A 40 5.22 -7.71 6.69
N SER A 41 4.48 -7.38 7.75
CA SER A 41 3.73 -6.15 7.86
C SER A 41 3.89 -5.51 9.22
N VAL A 42 3.65 -4.21 9.29
CA VAL A 42 3.68 -3.44 10.54
C VAL A 42 2.57 -2.40 10.52
N SER A 43 1.95 -2.18 11.68
CA SER A 43 0.98 -1.10 11.85
C SER A 43 1.71 0.20 12.21
N VAL A 44 1.42 1.28 11.48
CA VAL A 44 2.01 2.59 11.71
C VAL A 44 0.96 3.69 11.65
N GLY A 45 1.24 4.80 12.33
CA GLY A 45 0.47 6.03 12.18
C GLY A 45 0.59 6.59 10.76
N ILE A 46 -0.50 7.20 10.27
CA ILE A 46 -0.56 7.75 8.90
C ILE A 46 0.47 8.86 8.68
N ASP A 47 0.85 9.59 9.71
CA ASP A 47 1.91 10.61 9.69
C ASP A 47 3.26 10.06 9.20
N ARG A 48 3.57 8.78 9.48
CA ARG A 48 4.80 8.12 9.02
C ARG A 48 4.89 8.05 7.50
N LEU A 49 3.74 8.05 6.81
CA LEU A 49 3.71 8.02 5.35
C LEU A 49 4.21 9.33 4.71
N ALA A 50 4.22 10.44 5.46
CA ALA A 50 4.66 11.73 4.96
C ALA A 50 6.16 11.77 4.58
N ALA A 51 6.95 10.78 5.04
CA ALA A 51 8.36 10.65 4.68
C ALA A 51 8.59 10.18 3.22
N PHE A 52 7.55 9.68 2.54
CA PHE A 52 7.68 9.12 1.18
C PHE A 52 7.28 10.15 0.12
N ASN A 53 8.28 10.81 -0.46
CA ASN A 53 8.05 11.87 -1.46
C ASN A 53 7.96 11.34 -2.90
N GLU A 54 8.73 10.30 -3.23
CA GLU A 54 8.91 9.83 -4.60
C GLU A 54 8.44 8.37 -4.79
N ALA A 55 7.52 7.90 -3.94
CA ALA A 55 6.99 6.54 -4.01
C ALA A 55 5.57 6.52 -4.58
N ASP A 56 5.28 5.50 -5.38
CA ASP A 56 3.91 5.12 -5.73
C ASP A 56 3.29 4.30 -4.59
N VAL A 57 2.10 4.73 -4.15
CA VAL A 57 1.41 4.16 -3.00
C VAL A 57 0.14 3.48 -3.45
N ILE A 58 0.16 2.14 -3.46
CA ILE A 58 -1.04 1.32 -3.60
C ILE A 58 -1.64 0.99 -2.24
N CYS A 59 -2.96 1.13 -2.10
CA CYS A 59 -3.74 0.78 -0.92
C CYS A 59 -4.76 -0.31 -1.26
N PHE A 60 -4.67 -1.47 -0.59
CA PHE A 60 -5.62 -2.57 -0.78
C PHE A 60 -6.95 -2.27 -0.08
N ASP A 61 -8.02 -2.22 -0.85
CA ASP A 61 -9.38 -2.12 -0.32
C ASP A 61 -9.84 -3.43 0.32
N HIS A 62 -10.80 -3.34 1.24
CA HIS A 62 -11.39 -4.50 1.93
C HIS A 62 -12.80 -4.22 2.47
N GLY A 63 -13.60 -3.42 1.74
CA GLY A 63 -14.94 -2.99 2.16
C GLY A 63 -14.94 -1.90 3.22
N ASN A 64 -13.94 -1.01 3.14
CA ASN A 64 -13.59 0.02 4.12
C ASN A 64 -13.85 1.44 3.59
N GLU A 65 -14.85 1.60 2.72
CA GLU A 65 -15.14 2.86 2.01
C GLU A 65 -15.39 4.02 2.97
N ARG A 66 -16.08 3.75 4.09
CA ARG A 66 -16.38 4.76 5.12
C ARG A 66 -15.10 5.28 5.78
N ASP A 67 -14.14 4.40 6.08
CA ASP A 67 -12.90 4.79 6.76
C ASP A 67 -11.93 5.46 5.77
N MET A 68 -11.90 4.98 4.53
CA MET A 68 -11.20 5.66 3.44
C MET A 68 -11.76 7.09 3.25
N ALA A 69 -13.08 7.27 3.19
CA ALA A 69 -13.68 8.60 3.03
C ALA A 69 -13.30 9.55 4.18
N GLN A 70 -13.28 9.05 5.42
CA GLN A 70 -12.83 9.83 6.57
C GLN A 70 -11.35 10.22 6.44
N LEU A 71 -10.48 9.28 6.07
CA LEU A 71 -9.06 9.54 5.86
C LEU A 71 -8.82 10.59 4.77
N LEU A 72 -9.44 10.40 3.60
CA LEU A 72 -9.26 11.28 2.43
C LEU A 72 -9.73 12.72 2.71
N ALA A 73 -10.68 12.90 3.63
CA ALA A 73 -11.14 14.22 4.06
C ALA A 73 -10.19 14.92 5.03
N THR A 74 -9.18 14.24 5.60
CA THR A 74 -8.26 14.85 6.56
C THR A 74 -7.25 15.79 5.87
N PRO A 75 -6.92 16.94 6.48
CA PRO A 75 -5.87 17.82 5.97
C PRO A 75 -4.50 17.12 5.91
N LEU A 76 -4.23 16.21 6.86
CA LEU A 76 -3.00 15.43 6.89
C LEU A 76 -2.85 14.59 5.62
N TRP A 77 -3.90 13.86 5.22
CA TRP A 77 -3.86 13.04 4.02
C TRP A 77 -3.74 13.89 2.75
N GLN A 78 -4.49 14.98 2.66
CA GLN A 78 -4.44 15.91 1.52
C GLN A 78 -3.07 16.59 1.38
N ALA A 79 -2.33 16.76 2.48
CA ALA A 79 -1.00 17.33 2.48
C ALA A 79 0.11 16.33 2.10
N MET A 80 -0.19 15.01 2.02
CA MET A 80 0.81 13.98 1.73
C MET A 80 1.50 14.23 0.38
N PRO A 81 2.84 14.15 0.31
CA PRO A 81 3.59 14.40 -0.92
C PRO A 81 3.14 13.53 -2.11
N PHE A 82 3.03 12.22 -1.88
CA PHE A 82 2.59 11.25 -2.90
C PHE A 82 1.13 11.45 -3.31
N VAL A 83 0.25 11.92 -2.42
CA VAL A 83 -1.15 12.24 -2.77
C VAL A 83 -1.20 13.46 -3.68
N ARG A 84 -0.48 14.53 -3.33
CA ARG A 84 -0.40 15.75 -4.15
C ARG A 84 0.26 15.51 -5.51
N ALA A 85 1.18 14.55 -5.57
CA ALA A 85 1.83 14.14 -6.81
C ALA A 85 0.99 13.18 -7.67
N GLY A 86 -0.24 12.83 -7.25
CA GLY A 86 -1.10 11.90 -8.00
C GLY A 86 -0.63 10.44 -7.97
N ARG A 87 0.23 10.08 -7.00
CA ARG A 87 0.87 8.76 -6.88
C ARG A 87 0.18 7.85 -5.87
N PHE A 88 -1.07 8.15 -5.50
CA PHE A 88 -1.88 7.32 -4.61
C PHE A 88 -2.98 6.62 -5.41
N GLN A 89 -3.06 5.30 -5.27
CA GLN A 89 -4.08 4.50 -5.92
C GLN A 89 -4.69 3.50 -4.94
N ARG A 90 -6.02 3.38 -4.98
CA ARG A 90 -6.73 2.28 -4.33
C ARG A 90 -6.83 1.13 -5.31
N VAL A 91 -6.60 -0.08 -4.82
CA VAL A 91 -6.60 -1.29 -5.63
C VAL A 91 -7.49 -2.36 -4.99
N PRO A 92 -8.01 -3.33 -5.78
CA PRO A 92 -8.80 -4.43 -5.24
C PRO A 92 -8.10 -5.17 -4.11
N ALA A 93 -8.91 -5.80 -3.24
CA ALA A 93 -8.43 -6.62 -2.15
C ALA A 93 -7.49 -7.72 -2.64
N VAL A 94 -6.37 -7.90 -1.93
CA VAL A 94 -5.44 -9.02 -2.10
C VAL A 94 -5.13 -9.59 -0.73
N TRP A 95 -5.25 -10.91 -0.58
CA TRP A 95 -4.92 -11.55 0.69
C TRP A 95 -3.41 -11.66 0.89
N PHE A 96 -2.87 -10.87 1.82
CA PHE A 96 -1.42 -10.68 2.07
C PHE A 96 -0.75 -11.83 2.83
N TYR A 97 -1.50 -12.66 3.56
CA TYR A 97 -0.98 -13.82 4.31
C TYR A 97 -1.38 -15.14 3.66
N GLY A 98 -1.44 -15.14 2.34
CA GLY A 98 -1.77 -16.31 1.55
C GLY A 98 -0.54 -17.08 1.11
N ALA A 99 -0.64 -17.61 -0.10
CA ALA A 99 0.42 -18.35 -0.76
C ALA A 99 0.43 -18.00 -2.25
N THR A 100 0.61 -18.99 -3.12
CA THR A 100 0.78 -18.81 -4.57
C THR A 100 -0.39 -18.11 -5.25
N LEU A 101 -1.64 -18.48 -4.94
CA LEU A 101 -2.82 -17.83 -5.54
C LEU A 101 -2.91 -16.34 -5.18
N SER A 102 -2.57 -16.00 -3.93
CA SER A 102 -2.49 -14.60 -3.49
C SER A 102 -1.40 -13.84 -4.23
N ALA A 103 -0.21 -14.44 -4.41
CA ALA A 103 0.88 -13.83 -5.16
C ALA A 103 0.52 -13.61 -6.64
N MET A 104 -0.15 -14.59 -7.27
CA MET A 104 -0.65 -14.44 -8.64
C MET A 104 -1.72 -13.36 -8.76
N HIS A 105 -2.61 -13.26 -7.77
CA HIS A 105 -3.64 -12.21 -7.73
C HIS A 105 -3.00 -10.83 -7.54
N PHE A 106 -2.03 -10.71 -6.63
CA PHE A 106 -1.23 -9.50 -6.44
C PHE A 106 -0.57 -9.05 -7.76
N ALA A 107 0.08 -9.96 -8.49
CA ALA A 107 0.75 -9.63 -9.74
C ALA A 107 -0.22 -9.05 -10.79
N ARG A 108 -1.47 -9.55 -10.87
CA ARG A 108 -2.50 -8.99 -11.75
C ARG A 108 -2.92 -7.59 -11.32
N VAL A 109 -3.22 -7.43 -10.03
CA VAL A 109 -3.59 -6.13 -9.46
C VAL A 109 -2.49 -5.08 -9.66
N LEU A 110 -1.23 -5.48 -9.49
CA LEU A 110 -0.07 -4.61 -9.70
C LEU A 110 0.07 -4.21 -11.17
N ALA A 111 -0.12 -5.14 -12.10
CA ALA A 111 -0.08 -4.85 -13.54
C ALA A 111 -1.18 -3.86 -13.95
N ASP A 112 -2.40 -4.04 -13.45
CA ASP A 112 -3.54 -3.15 -13.75
C ASP A 112 -3.32 -1.74 -13.17
N ALA A 113 -2.72 -1.64 -11.97
CA ALA A 113 -2.40 -0.38 -11.32
C ALA A 113 -1.34 0.43 -12.10
N GLN A 114 -0.30 -0.24 -12.63
CA GLN A 114 0.73 0.42 -13.44
C GLN A 114 0.29 0.73 -14.87
N GLY A 115 -0.64 -0.04 -15.42
CA GLY A 115 -1.16 0.14 -16.79
C GLY A 115 -2.25 1.20 -16.93
N SER A 116 -2.81 1.69 -15.82
CA SER A 116 -3.87 2.71 -15.84
C SER A 116 -3.27 4.12 -16.00
N PRO A 117 -3.62 4.89 -17.04
CA PRO A 117 -3.20 6.28 -17.14
C PRO A 117 -3.78 7.10 -15.98
N ALA A 118 -2.94 7.97 -15.40
CA ALA A 118 -3.32 8.94 -14.36
C ALA A 118 -4.34 9.97 -14.86
#